data_AF-A0A645CPF2-F1
#
_entry.id   AF-A0A645CPF2-F1
#
_cell.length_a   1.000
_cell.length_b   1.000
_cell.length_c   1.000
_cell.angle_alpha   90.00
_cell.angle_beta   90.00
_cell.angle_gamma   90.00
#
_symmetry.space_group_name_H-M   'P 1'
#
loop_
_entity.id
_entity.type
_entity.pdbx_description
1 polymer ?
#
loop_
_entity_poly.entity_id
_entity_poly.type
_entity_poly.pdbx_seq_one_letter_code
_entity_poly.pdbx_strand_id
1 'polypeptide(L)'
;MEWHLEGYDNEFTGVLSVPPLKDYDVSLLGKIEFLVPSIELPDRVQLEFRLISGNGQILSKNALKLSFFPHVKPLFKKESAMSLYAPDLAEAADLLGLRRVNDLAEADVALVATLTDDLRQYLLQGGRVLWLAEKNDAQQTFLGLINIQPRQGTVWQGDWVNTFSWISPHPLFQTLPEYGLLDLNFSELTPDNVILGLGQDAFAHQVYAGMTVGWVQRTVALAAKIKVGKGELFISTFRLSQNMSSHPVAAGMVKDMISDLSQGIIKKK
;
A
#
# COMPACT_ATOMS: atom_id res chain seq x y z
N MET A 1 0.75 14.69 32.02
CA MET A 1 0.46 14.74 30.58
C MET A 1 -0.84 13.99 30.36
N GLU A 2 -1.79 14.61 29.69
CA GLU A 2 -3.05 13.97 29.31
C GLU A 2 -2.98 13.54 27.84
N TRP A 3 -3.67 12.47 27.51
CA TRP A 3 -3.83 12.03 26.13
C TRP A 3 -5.27 11.59 25.87
N HIS A 4 -5.72 11.74 24.63
CA HIS A 4 -7.01 11.20 24.18
C HIS A 4 -6.99 10.92 22.69
N LEU A 5 -7.84 10.00 22.26
CA LEU A 5 -8.09 9.72 20.86
C LEU A 5 -9.24 10.60 20.33
N GLU A 6 -8.96 11.38 19.30
CA GLU A 6 -9.95 12.23 18.65
C GLU A 6 -11.04 11.38 17.99
N GLY A 7 -12.31 11.79 18.13
CA GLY A 7 -13.45 11.15 17.47
C GLY A 7 -14.13 10.02 18.25
N TYR A 8 -13.67 9.69 19.46
CA TYR A 8 -14.20 8.58 20.27
C TYR A 8 -14.77 9.01 21.63
N ASP A 9 -15.49 10.13 21.71
CA ASP A 9 -16.29 10.57 22.87
C ASP A 9 -15.66 10.37 24.28
N ASN A 10 -14.33 10.56 24.39
CA ASN A 10 -13.53 10.31 25.61
C ASN A 10 -13.41 8.85 26.08
N GLU A 11 -13.84 7.87 25.28
CA GLU A 11 -13.67 6.43 25.56
C GLU A 11 -12.19 6.07 25.72
N PHE A 12 -11.33 6.63 24.85
CA PHE A 12 -9.89 6.40 24.86
C PHE A 12 -9.16 7.64 25.35
N THR A 13 -9.03 7.76 26.67
CA THR A 13 -8.28 8.85 27.34
C THR A 13 -7.37 8.29 28.43
N GLY A 14 -6.38 9.08 28.84
CA GLY A 14 -5.56 8.73 29.98
C GLY A 14 -4.60 9.83 30.41
N VAL A 15 -3.94 9.58 31.54
CA VAL A 15 -2.97 10.52 32.14
C VAL A 15 -1.69 9.78 32.45
N LEU A 16 -0.55 10.38 32.08
CA LEU A 16 0.78 9.95 32.50
C LEU A 16 1.40 11.00 33.42
N SER A 17 1.95 10.55 34.54
CA SER A 17 2.67 11.40 35.48
C SER A 17 3.96 11.92 34.85
N VAL A 18 4.20 13.22 34.99
CA VAL A 18 5.42 13.87 34.48
C VAL A 18 6.35 14.07 35.67
N PRO A 19 7.55 13.46 35.69
CA PRO A 19 8.50 13.70 36.77
C PRO A 19 9.01 15.15 36.72
N PRO A 20 9.58 15.68 37.81
CA PRO A 20 10.28 16.96 37.75
C PRO A 20 11.37 16.95 36.69
N LEU A 21 11.36 17.94 35.80
CA LEU A 21 12.34 18.09 34.71
C LEU A 21 13.20 19.32 34.99
N LYS A 22 14.48 19.24 34.59
CA LYS A 22 15.37 20.41 34.53
C LYS A 22 15.33 21.04 33.14
N ASP A 23 15.93 22.22 33.00
CA ASP A 23 16.09 22.86 31.71
C ASP A 23 16.82 21.94 30.72
N TYR A 24 16.25 21.80 29.51
CA TYR A 24 16.74 20.94 28.43
C TYR A 24 16.74 19.43 28.72
N ASP A 25 16.05 18.99 29.77
CA ASP A 25 15.96 17.58 30.14
C ASP A 25 14.97 16.80 29.26
N VAL A 26 15.20 15.49 29.12
CA VAL A 26 14.34 14.57 28.36
C VAL A 26 14.02 13.37 29.24
N SER A 27 12.73 13.10 29.45
CA SER A 27 12.27 11.95 30.24
C SER A 27 11.31 11.07 29.47
N LEU A 28 11.42 9.77 29.68
CA LEU A 28 10.41 8.79 29.29
C LEU A 28 9.24 8.85 30.28
N LEU A 29 8.01 9.02 29.80
CA LEU A 29 6.81 9.17 30.64
C LEU A 29 6.02 7.87 30.85
N GLY A 30 6.32 6.83 30.06
CA GLY A 30 5.61 5.55 30.08
C GLY A 30 5.12 5.13 28.69
N LYS A 31 4.11 4.27 28.67
CA LYS A 31 3.50 3.71 27.46
C LYS A 31 2.01 4.00 27.43
N ILE A 32 1.49 4.34 26.26
CA ILE A 32 0.05 4.46 26.00
C ILE A 32 -0.37 3.16 25.31
N GLU A 33 -1.39 2.50 25.86
CA GLU A 33 -1.94 1.25 25.34
C GLU A 33 -3.46 1.34 25.36
N PHE A 34 -4.09 0.93 24.27
CA PHE A 34 -5.53 0.77 24.16
C PHE A 34 -5.83 -0.28 23.09
N LEU A 35 -7.03 -0.85 23.14
CA LEU A 35 -7.50 -1.77 22.10
C LEU A 35 -8.09 -0.95 20.95
N VAL A 36 -7.65 -1.23 19.73
CA VAL A 36 -8.19 -0.57 18.53
C VAL A 36 -9.67 -0.94 18.40
N PRO A 37 -10.56 0.04 18.23
CA PRO A 37 -11.99 -0.21 18.08
C PRO A 37 -12.28 -1.01 16.81
N SER A 38 -13.36 -1.81 16.84
CA SER A 38 -13.81 -2.53 15.65
C SER A 38 -14.40 -1.55 14.65
N ILE A 39 -13.82 -1.49 13.46
CA ILE A 39 -14.23 -0.58 12.37
C ILE A 39 -14.56 -1.36 11.10
N GLU A 40 -15.53 -0.87 10.33
CA GLU A 40 -15.94 -1.46 9.05
C GLU A 40 -15.14 -0.93 7.86
N LEU A 41 -14.73 0.34 7.94
CA LEU A 41 -13.94 1.03 6.92
C LEU A 41 -12.64 1.55 7.56
N PRO A 42 -11.53 1.60 6.80
CA PRO A 42 -10.29 2.23 7.27
C PRO A 42 -10.55 3.65 7.73
N ASP A 43 -9.91 4.03 8.83
CA ASP A 43 -10.11 5.32 9.45
C ASP A 43 -8.79 5.91 9.93
N ARG A 44 -8.75 7.23 10.06
CA ARG A 44 -7.60 7.98 10.54
C ARG A 44 -7.98 8.81 11.74
N VAL A 45 -7.22 8.58 12.79
CA VAL A 45 -7.51 9.12 14.12
C VAL A 45 -6.27 9.84 14.62
N GLN A 46 -6.46 10.90 15.40
CA GLN A 46 -5.36 11.61 16.04
C GLN A 46 -5.32 11.25 17.51
N LEU A 47 -4.16 10.78 17.96
CA LEU A 47 -3.83 10.67 19.37
C LEU A 47 -3.25 12.01 19.80
N GLU A 48 -4.05 12.83 20.48
CA GLU A 48 -3.62 14.12 21.01
C GLU A 48 -2.94 13.97 22.37
N PHE A 49 -1.89 14.74 22.60
CA PHE A 49 -1.17 14.86 23.86
C PHE A 49 -1.23 16.30 24.34
N ARG A 50 -1.50 16.49 25.64
CA ARG A 50 -1.49 17.81 26.29
C ARG A 50 -0.59 17.75 27.52
N LEU A 51 0.42 18.60 27.54
CA LEU A 51 1.21 18.81 28.75
C LEU A 51 0.54 19.92 29.56
N ILE A 52 0.14 19.59 30.79
CA ILE A 52 -0.58 20.50 31.68
C ILE A 52 0.28 20.74 32.91
N SER A 53 0.40 21.99 33.31
CA SER A 53 1.12 22.41 34.51
C SER A 53 0.29 22.17 35.78
N GLY A 54 0.92 22.26 36.95
CA GLY A 54 0.25 22.07 38.24
C GLY A 54 -0.90 23.04 38.54
N ASN A 55 -1.00 24.17 37.82
CA ASN A 55 -2.10 25.13 37.95
C ASN A 55 -3.23 24.92 36.92
N GLY A 56 -3.15 23.87 36.10
CA GLY A 56 -4.14 23.56 35.05
C GLY A 56 -3.87 24.23 33.69
N GLN A 57 -2.82 25.04 33.54
CA GLN A 57 -2.48 25.64 32.24
C GLN A 57 -1.85 24.62 31.29
N ILE A 58 -2.33 24.57 30.05
CA ILE A 58 -1.71 23.79 28.96
C ILE A 58 -0.39 24.47 28.58
N LEU A 59 0.71 23.76 28.80
CA LEU A 59 2.07 24.19 28.46
C LEU A 59 2.43 23.84 27.02
N SER A 60 1.94 22.72 26.51
CA SER A 60 2.23 22.25 25.15
C SER A 60 1.17 21.27 24.65
N LYS A 61 1.04 21.15 23.33
CA LYS A 61 0.20 20.19 22.62
C LYS A 61 0.99 19.51 21.52
N ASN A 62 0.72 18.23 21.31
CA ASN A 62 1.25 17.47 20.17
C ASN A 62 0.20 16.44 19.73
N ALA A 63 0.33 15.87 18.54
CA ALA A 63 -0.55 14.82 18.06
C ALA A 63 0.21 13.79 17.23
N LEU A 64 -0.23 12.54 17.32
CA LEU A 64 0.23 11.44 16.48
C LEU A 64 -0.94 10.95 15.63
N LYS A 65 -0.76 10.94 14.31
CA LYS A 65 -1.74 10.34 13.40
C LYS A 65 -1.59 8.83 13.41
N LEU A 66 -2.71 8.13 13.61
CA LEU A 66 -2.80 6.68 13.56
C LEU A 66 -3.78 6.30 12.44
N SER A 67 -3.52 5.16 11.80
CA SER A 67 -4.41 4.57 10.82
C SER A 67 -4.95 3.27 11.35
N PHE A 68 -6.28 3.14 11.40
CA PHE A 68 -6.96 1.93 11.78
C PHE A 68 -7.48 1.23 10.53
N PHE A 69 -7.39 -0.09 10.53
CA PHE A 69 -7.85 -0.92 9.42
C PHE A 69 -8.82 -1.99 9.94
N PRO A 70 -9.87 -2.32 9.17
CA PRO A 70 -10.78 -3.41 9.52
C PRO A 70 -10.04 -4.73 9.68
N HIS A 71 -10.28 -5.43 10.80
CA HIS A 71 -9.79 -6.78 11.02
C HIS A 71 -10.69 -7.79 10.28
N VAL A 72 -10.62 -7.82 8.95
CA VAL A 72 -11.42 -8.73 8.12
C VAL A 72 -10.53 -9.76 7.44
N LYS A 73 -10.74 -11.04 7.77
CA LYS A 73 -10.18 -12.20 7.06
C LYS A 73 -11.30 -13.22 6.79
N PRO A 74 -11.44 -13.75 5.56
CA PRO A 74 -10.68 -13.43 4.34
C PRO A 74 -10.98 -12.03 3.79
N LEU A 75 -10.04 -11.47 3.01
CA LEU A 75 -10.14 -10.10 2.48
C LEU A 75 -11.28 -9.94 1.45
N PHE A 76 -11.56 -10.98 0.67
CA PHE A 76 -12.77 -11.07 -0.14
C PHE A 76 -13.83 -11.90 0.58
N LYS A 77 -15.11 -11.50 0.44
CA LYS A 77 -16.23 -12.30 0.92
C LYS A 77 -16.26 -13.63 0.15
N LYS A 78 -16.59 -14.75 0.83
CA LYS A 78 -16.69 -16.10 0.25
C LYS A 78 -17.60 -16.21 -0.97
N GLU A 79 -18.53 -15.27 -1.14
CA GLU A 79 -19.46 -15.19 -2.27
C GLU A 79 -18.84 -14.56 -3.52
N SER A 80 -17.59 -14.09 -3.45
CA SER A 80 -16.88 -13.60 -4.61
C SER A 80 -16.60 -14.76 -5.56
N ALA A 81 -17.31 -14.79 -6.69
CA ALA A 81 -17.22 -15.86 -7.69
C ALA A 81 -15.90 -15.85 -8.50
N MET A 82 -14.93 -15.01 -8.13
CA MET A 82 -13.72 -14.80 -8.92
C MET A 82 -12.70 -15.93 -8.73
N SER A 83 -12.11 -16.39 -9.82
CA SER A 83 -10.96 -17.29 -9.81
C SER A 83 -9.62 -16.56 -9.85
N LEU A 84 -8.67 -17.03 -9.06
CA LEU A 84 -7.32 -16.49 -8.96
C LEU A 84 -6.29 -17.56 -9.36
N TYR A 85 -5.44 -17.23 -10.33
CA TYR A 85 -4.21 -17.99 -10.60
C TYR A 85 -3.05 -17.36 -9.84
N ALA A 86 -2.40 -18.09 -8.94
CA ALA A 86 -1.33 -17.57 -8.08
C ALA A 86 -0.29 -18.65 -7.72
N PRO A 87 0.50 -19.12 -8.71
CA PRO A 87 1.36 -20.31 -8.55
C PRO A 87 2.55 -20.05 -7.61
N ASP A 88 3.07 -18.82 -7.59
CA ASP A 88 4.26 -18.40 -6.84
C ASP A 88 3.91 -17.57 -5.59
N LEU A 89 2.61 -17.36 -5.33
CA LEU A 89 2.09 -16.50 -4.26
C LEU A 89 0.92 -17.17 -3.51
N ALA A 90 1.11 -18.45 -3.15
CA ALA A 90 0.07 -19.27 -2.52
C ALA A 90 -0.45 -18.70 -1.18
N GLU A 91 0.44 -18.23 -0.29
CA GLU A 91 0.06 -17.65 1.00
C GLU A 91 -0.76 -16.36 0.83
N ALA A 92 -0.35 -15.51 -0.12
CA ALA A 92 -1.09 -14.30 -0.47
C ALA A 92 -2.49 -14.65 -1.02
N ALA A 93 -2.59 -15.67 -1.87
CA ALA A 93 -3.87 -16.16 -2.39
C ALA A 93 -4.81 -16.68 -1.28
N ASP A 94 -4.26 -17.39 -0.29
CA ASP A 94 -5.03 -17.91 0.84
C ASP A 94 -5.60 -16.78 1.72
N LEU A 95 -4.85 -15.70 1.92
CA LEU A 95 -5.32 -14.49 2.63
C LEU A 95 -6.45 -13.77 1.89
N LEU A 96 -6.43 -13.79 0.56
CA LEU A 96 -7.47 -13.18 -0.27
C LEU A 96 -8.79 -13.96 -0.18
N GLY A 97 -8.72 -15.29 0.00
CA GLY A 97 -9.90 -16.16 0.12
C GLY A 97 -10.66 -16.38 -1.19
N LEU A 98 -10.00 -16.14 -2.33
CA LEU A 98 -10.56 -16.37 -3.68
C LEU A 98 -10.40 -17.83 -4.11
N ARG A 99 -11.22 -18.27 -5.08
CA ARG A 99 -11.11 -19.64 -5.64
C ARG A 99 -9.82 -19.77 -6.44
N ARG A 100 -8.88 -20.59 -5.97
CA ARG A 100 -7.65 -20.85 -6.72
C ARG A 100 -7.90 -21.76 -7.91
N VAL A 101 -7.25 -21.45 -9.02
CA VAL A 101 -7.18 -22.29 -10.22
C VAL A 101 -5.71 -22.55 -10.58
N ASN A 102 -5.44 -23.72 -11.15
CA ASN A 102 -4.09 -24.13 -11.55
C ASN A 102 -3.78 -23.82 -13.01
N ASP A 103 -4.81 -23.46 -13.79
CA ASP A 103 -4.69 -23.09 -15.20
C ASP A 103 -4.99 -21.59 -15.37
N LEU A 104 -4.10 -20.88 -16.06
CA LEU A 104 -4.27 -19.48 -16.44
C LEU A 104 -5.55 -19.25 -17.25
N ALA A 105 -5.95 -20.21 -18.08
CA ALA A 105 -7.15 -20.11 -18.91
C ALA A 105 -8.45 -20.08 -18.09
N GLU A 106 -8.43 -20.61 -16.88
CA GLU A 106 -9.59 -20.62 -15.96
C GLU A 106 -9.64 -19.43 -15.01
N ALA A 107 -8.62 -18.55 -15.06
CA ALA A 107 -8.43 -17.47 -14.11
C ALA A 107 -9.10 -16.17 -14.58
N ASP A 108 -9.84 -15.53 -13.68
CA ASP A 108 -10.32 -14.16 -13.87
C ASP A 108 -9.18 -13.14 -13.73
N VAL A 109 -8.26 -13.39 -12.80
CA VAL A 109 -7.05 -12.61 -12.57
C VAL A 109 -5.88 -13.55 -12.23
N ALA A 110 -4.70 -13.26 -12.77
CA ALA A 110 -3.45 -13.87 -12.32
C ALA A 110 -2.72 -12.93 -11.34
N LEU A 111 -2.33 -13.42 -10.17
CA LEU A 111 -1.48 -12.74 -9.20
C LEU A 111 -0.11 -13.42 -9.20
N VAL A 112 0.92 -12.70 -9.60
CA VAL A 112 2.26 -13.28 -9.84
C VAL A 112 3.37 -12.38 -9.31
N ALA A 113 4.47 -12.97 -8.85
CA ALA A 113 5.69 -12.23 -8.52
C ALA A 113 6.60 -12.10 -9.74
N THR A 114 6.56 -13.06 -10.66
CA THR A 114 7.40 -13.09 -11.87
C THR A 114 6.55 -13.04 -13.12
N LEU A 115 6.88 -12.13 -14.04
CA LEU A 115 6.23 -12.02 -15.34
C LEU A 115 7.02 -12.77 -16.41
N THR A 116 6.45 -13.88 -16.89
CA THR A 116 7.04 -14.80 -17.87
C THR A 116 6.43 -14.61 -19.26
N ASP A 117 6.99 -15.30 -20.27
CA ASP A 117 6.44 -15.28 -21.62
C ASP A 117 5.01 -15.86 -21.70
N ASP A 118 4.67 -16.87 -20.91
CA ASP A 118 3.32 -17.44 -20.87
C ASP A 118 2.29 -16.41 -20.36
N LEU A 119 2.65 -15.66 -19.32
CA LEU A 119 1.82 -14.58 -18.79
C LEU A 119 1.69 -13.43 -19.78
N ARG A 120 2.75 -13.14 -20.55
CA ARG A 120 2.68 -12.18 -21.65
C ARG A 120 1.71 -12.66 -22.75
N GLN A 121 1.75 -13.94 -23.14
CA GLN A 121 0.79 -14.50 -24.10
C GLN A 121 -0.64 -14.43 -23.58
N TYR A 122 -0.86 -14.74 -22.30
CA TYR A 122 -2.15 -14.61 -21.63
C TYR A 122 -2.67 -13.16 -21.68
N LEU A 123 -1.82 -12.18 -21.37
CA LEU A 123 -2.15 -10.75 -21.51
C LEU A 123 -2.52 -10.39 -22.95
N LEU A 124 -1.72 -10.81 -23.94
CA LEU A 124 -1.99 -10.51 -25.35
C LEU A 124 -3.38 -11.02 -25.79
N GLN A 125 -3.84 -12.13 -25.22
CA GLN A 125 -5.14 -12.74 -25.50
C GLN A 125 -6.33 -12.10 -24.76
N GLY A 126 -6.08 -11.18 -23.83
CA GLY A 126 -7.14 -10.50 -23.07
C GLY A 126 -7.13 -10.78 -21.57
N GLY A 127 -6.15 -11.55 -21.09
CA GLY A 127 -5.98 -11.87 -19.68
C GLY A 127 -5.71 -10.66 -18.80
N ARG A 128 -5.87 -10.84 -17.49
CA ARG A 128 -5.66 -9.79 -16.48
C ARG A 128 -4.63 -10.26 -15.47
N VAL A 129 -3.59 -9.46 -15.27
CA VAL A 129 -2.46 -9.82 -14.42
C VAL A 129 -2.19 -8.71 -13.41
N LEU A 130 -2.16 -9.04 -12.13
CA LEU A 130 -1.50 -8.27 -11.09
C LEU A 130 -0.09 -8.84 -10.90
N TRP A 131 0.90 -8.04 -11.25
CA TRP A 131 2.31 -8.37 -11.12
C TRP A 131 2.95 -7.59 -9.98
N LEU A 132 3.36 -8.32 -8.94
CA LEU A 132 4.14 -7.81 -7.81
C LEU A 132 5.64 -7.88 -8.16
N ALA A 133 6.11 -6.86 -8.88
CA ALA A 133 7.48 -6.71 -9.37
C ALA A 133 8.47 -6.30 -8.27
N GLU A 134 8.51 -7.08 -7.19
CA GLU A 134 9.26 -6.76 -5.97
C GLU A 134 10.75 -7.08 -6.08
N LYS A 135 11.13 -8.03 -6.96
CA LYS A 135 12.50 -8.54 -7.10
C LYS A 135 13.13 -8.11 -8.42
N ASN A 136 14.47 -8.07 -8.45
CA ASN A 136 15.24 -7.62 -9.61
C ASN A 136 15.08 -8.54 -10.84
N ASP A 137 14.83 -9.83 -10.61
CA ASP A 137 14.62 -10.86 -11.63
C ASP A 137 13.14 -11.13 -11.93
N ALA A 138 12.23 -10.29 -11.41
CA ALA A 138 10.79 -10.44 -11.59
C ALA A 138 10.33 -10.27 -13.04
N GLN A 139 11.11 -9.60 -13.90
CA GLN A 139 10.79 -9.41 -15.32
C GLN A 139 11.57 -10.40 -16.18
N GLN A 140 10.91 -11.48 -16.61
CA GLN A 140 11.51 -12.53 -17.45
C GLN A 140 11.01 -12.49 -18.91
N THR A 141 10.27 -11.44 -19.26
CA THR A 141 9.73 -11.24 -20.62
C THR A 141 9.82 -9.78 -21.04
N PHE A 142 9.77 -9.56 -22.35
CA PHE A 142 9.81 -8.24 -22.96
C PHE A 142 8.43 -7.60 -23.06
N LEU A 143 8.27 -6.42 -22.45
CA LEU A 143 7.04 -5.62 -22.43
C LEU A 143 7.18 -4.28 -23.19
N GLY A 144 7.92 -4.27 -24.30
CA GLY A 144 8.14 -3.04 -25.05
C GLY A 144 9.05 -2.09 -24.29
N LEU A 145 8.56 -0.90 -23.99
CA LEU A 145 9.34 0.12 -23.26
C LEU A 145 9.39 -0.12 -21.74
N ILE A 146 8.48 -0.95 -21.22
CA ILE A 146 8.36 -1.16 -19.77
C ILE A 146 9.53 -2.00 -19.25
N ASN A 147 10.19 -1.46 -18.24
CA ASN A 147 11.32 -2.12 -17.59
C ASN A 147 11.29 -1.91 -16.07
N ILE A 148 11.48 -2.98 -15.32
CA ILE A 148 11.69 -2.94 -13.88
C ILE A 148 13.18 -2.74 -13.61
N GLN A 149 13.52 -1.69 -12.87
CA GLN A 149 14.90 -1.39 -12.53
C GLN A 149 15.10 -1.33 -11.02
N PRO A 150 16.18 -1.93 -10.49
CA PRO A 150 16.59 -1.72 -9.11
C PRO A 150 16.86 -0.25 -8.84
N ARG A 151 16.45 0.23 -7.66
CA ARG A 151 16.80 1.58 -7.20
C ARG A 151 18.26 1.67 -6.83
N GLN A 152 18.77 0.66 -6.14
CA GLN A 152 20.13 0.62 -5.65
C GLN A 152 21.15 0.74 -6.79
N GLY A 153 22.16 1.58 -6.61
CA GLY A 153 23.19 1.85 -7.60
C GLY A 153 22.72 2.72 -8.78
N THR A 154 21.52 3.29 -8.72
CA THR A 154 20.96 4.15 -9.77
C THR A 154 20.59 5.53 -9.24
N VAL A 155 20.19 6.43 -10.14
CA VAL A 155 19.67 7.75 -9.75
C VAL A 155 18.43 7.67 -8.84
N TRP A 156 17.73 6.54 -8.84
CA TRP A 156 16.50 6.29 -8.08
C TRP A 156 16.75 5.80 -6.64
N GLN A 157 18.01 5.59 -6.24
CA GLN A 157 18.36 5.24 -4.87
C GLN A 157 17.89 6.32 -3.88
N GLY A 158 18.12 7.59 -4.24
CA GLY A 158 17.58 8.74 -3.51
C GLY A 158 18.27 9.05 -2.18
N ASP A 159 19.45 8.47 -1.92
CA ASP A 159 20.28 8.74 -0.73
C ASP A 159 21.11 10.03 -0.86
N TRP A 160 21.32 10.50 -2.08
CA TRP A 160 22.10 11.69 -2.40
C TRP A 160 21.27 12.98 -2.45
N VAL A 161 19.93 12.90 -2.39
CA VAL A 161 19.01 14.05 -2.47
C VAL A 161 17.63 13.73 -1.90
N ASN A 162 16.85 14.75 -1.55
CA ASN A 162 15.46 14.60 -1.14
C ASN A 162 14.65 13.76 -2.14
N THR A 163 14.01 12.73 -1.61
CA THR A 163 13.18 11.78 -2.34
C THR A 163 11.86 11.65 -1.61
N PHE A 164 10.76 11.69 -2.36
CA PHE A 164 9.44 11.47 -1.80
C PHE A 164 8.63 10.57 -2.73
N SER A 165 7.98 9.58 -2.14
CA SER A 165 7.05 8.69 -2.82
C SER A 165 5.63 9.16 -2.57
N TRP A 166 4.74 8.88 -3.50
CA TRP A 166 3.36 9.31 -3.45
C TRP A 166 2.41 8.25 -4.01
N ILE A 167 1.17 8.27 -3.54
CA ILE A 167 0.02 7.56 -4.11
C ILE A 167 -0.98 8.61 -4.60
N SER A 168 -1.44 8.44 -5.84
CA SER A 168 -2.44 9.30 -6.45
C SER A 168 -3.79 9.15 -5.73
N PRO A 169 -4.53 10.25 -5.48
CA PRO A 169 -5.89 10.19 -5.00
C PRO A 169 -6.81 9.63 -6.09
N HIS A 170 -6.92 8.31 -6.14
CA HIS A 170 -7.70 7.58 -7.14
C HIS A 170 -8.69 6.63 -6.46
N PRO A 171 -9.94 6.51 -6.96
CA PRO A 171 -10.96 5.59 -6.43
C PRO A 171 -10.61 4.10 -6.43
N LEU A 172 -9.40 3.74 -6.88
CA LEU A 172 -8.91 2.37 -6.91
C LEU A 172 -8.52 1.94 -5.49
N PHE A 173 -7.78 2.77 -4.77
CA PHE A 173 -7.24 2.45 -3.45
C PHE A 173 -8.21 2.87 -2.33
N GLN A 174 -9.40 2.26 -2.31
CA GLN A 174 -10.46 2.57 -1.34
C GLN A 174 -10.11 2.12 0.09
N THR A 175 -9.19 1.18 0.23
CA THR A 175 -8.74 0.65 1.52
C THR A 175 -7.64 1.49 2.16
N LEU A 176 -7.12 2.48 1.45
CA LEU A 176 -6.16 3.42 2.01
C LEU A 176 -6.91 4.56 2.70
N PRO A 177 -6.55 4.88 3.96
CA PRO A 177 -7.24 5.93 4.69
C PRO A 177 -6.81 7.34 4.23
N GLU A 178 -5.72 7.48 3.46
CA GLU A 178 -5.33 8.71 2.77
C GLU A 178 -4.48 8.42 1.52
N TYR A 179 -4.38 9.44 0.65
CA TYR A 179 -3.54 9.51 -0.52
C TYR A 179 -2.55 10.69 -0.43
N GLY A 180 -1.55 10.71 -1.31
CA GLY A 180 -0.53 11.76 -1.32
C GLY A 180 0.82 11.18 -0.93
N LEU A 181 1.62 11.94 -0.16
CA LEU A 181 2.96 11.51 0.23
C LEU A 181 2.89 10.27 1.13
N LEU A 182 3.77 9.29 0.86
CA LEU A 182 3.87 8.11 1.69
C LEU A 182 4.44 8.47 3.06
N ASP A 183 3.81 7.96 4.11
CA ASP A 183 4.19 8.16 5.50
C ASP A 183 4.72 6.85 6.13
N LEU A 184 4.79 6.82 7.46
CA LEU A 184 5.29 5.66 8.22
C LEU A 184 4.48 4.39 7.98
N ASN A 185 3.22 4.48 7.52
CA ASN A 185 2.40 3.31 7.17
C ASN A 185 2.96 2.54 5.95
N PHE A 186 3.95 3.09 5.24
CA PHE A 186 4.59 2.45 4.09
C PHE A 186 6.06 2.09 4.35
N SER A 187 6.56 2.30 5.57
CA SER A 187 7.98 2.10 5.91
C SER A 187 8.48 0.69 5.52
N GLU A 188 7.73 -0.36 5.86
CA GLU A 188 8.04 -1.75 5.50
C GLU A 188 7.68 -2.15 4.07
N LEU A 189 6.90 -1.31 3.38
CA LEU A 189 6.38 -1.55 2.03
C LEU A 189 7.21 -0.84 0.95
N THR A 190 8.22 -0.06 1.35
CA THR A 190 9.04 0.75 0.46
C THR A 190 9.62 -0.09 -0.69
N PRO A 191 9.39 0.29 -1.96
CA PRO A 191 9.89 -0.46 -3.11
C PRO A 191 11.42 -0.48 -3.20
N ASP A 192 11.99 -1.61 -3.61
CA ASP A 192 13.41 -1.71 -4.01
C ASP A 192 13.60 -1.50 -5.52
N ASN A 193 12.51 -1.58 -6.29
CA ASN A 193 12.48 -1.43 -7.73
C ASN A 193 11.59 -0.25 -8.16
N VAL A 194 11.78 0.22 -9.38
CA VAL A 194 10.95 1.25 -10.03
C VAL A 194 10.49 0.78 -11.42
N ILE A 195 9.40 1.37 -11.90
CA ILE A 195 8.83 1.09 -13.23
C ILE A 195 9.25 2.19 -14.20
N LEU A 196 10.08 1.81 -15.18
CA LEU A 196 10.48 2.67 -16.30
C LEU A 196 9.62 2.42 -17.55
N GLY A 197 9.79 3.30 -18.54
CA GLY A 197 9.15 3.16 -19.85
C GLY A 197 7.80 3.84 -19.99
N LEU A 198 7.31 4.46 -18.91
CA LEU A 198 6.07 5.24 -18.91
C LEU A 198 6.38 6.71 -19.23
N GLY A 199 5.73 7.23 -20.27
CA GLY A 199 5.82 8.64 -20.65
C GLY A 199 5.05 9.56 -19.70
N GLN A 200 5.21 10.88 -19.86
CA GLN A 200 4.55 11.87 -18.99
C GLN A 200 3.02 11.76 -19.03
N ASP A 201 2.44 11.49 -20.19
CA ASP A 201 0.98 11.34 -20.34
C ASP A 201 0.43 10.14 -19.54
N ALA A 202 1.24 9.10 -19.32
CA ALA A 202 0.86 7.95 -18.50
C ALA A 202 0.67 8.33 -17.03
N PHE A 203 1.36 9.36 -16.52
CA PHE A 203 1.23 9.79 -15.14
C PHE A 203 -0.14 10.38 -14.80
N ALA A 204 -0.89 10.84 -15.79
CA ALA A 204 -2.24 11.37 -15.59
C ALA A 204 -3.31 10.27 -15.45
N HIS A 205 -3.09 9.09 -16.04
CA HIS A 205 -4.17 8.12 -16.25
C HIS A 205 -3.81 6.65 -15.96
N GLN A 206 -2.52 6.33 -15.84
CA GLN A 206 -2.02 4.96 -15.74
C GLN A 206 -1.16 4.74 -14.50
N VAL A 207 -0.55 5.80 -13.95
CA VAL A 207 0.30 5.71 -12.74
C VAL A 207 -0.53 6.05 -11.50
N TYR A 208 -0.57 5.13 -10.55
CA TYR A 208 -1.29 5.29 -9.29
C TYR A 208 -0.38 5.54 -8.10
N ALA A 209 0.91 5.25 -8.25
CA ALA A 209 1.92 5.62 -7.27
C ALA A 209 3.23 5.90 -7.98
N GLY A 210 4.02 6.82 -7.45
CA GLY A 210 5.30 7.19 -8.02
C GLY A 210 6.28 7.67 -6.96
N MET A 211 7.49 7.92 -7.42
CA MET A 211 8.57 8.49 -6.64
C MET A 211 9.18 9.64 -7.41
N THR A 212 9.54 10.69 -6.69
CA THR A 212 10.21 11.83 -7.27
C THR A 212 11.53 12.09 -6.55
N VAL A 213 12.60 12.23 -7.34
CA VAL A 213 13.97 12.44 -6.86
C VAL A 213 14.49 13.79 -7.38
N GLY A 214 15.33 14.45 -6.58
CA GLY A 214 16.11 15.61 -7.04
C GLY A 214 15.28 16.87 -7.16
N TRP A 215 14.60 17.29 -6.09
CA TRP A 215 13.81 18.54 -6.07
C TRP A 215 12.73 18.59 -7.15
N VAL A 216 11.98 17.51 -7.29
CA VAL A 216 10.88 17.36 -8.25
C VAL A 216 11.30 17.21 -9.72
N GLN A 217 12.58 16.98 -10.02
CA GLN A 217 13.07 16.94 -11.41
C GLN A 217 12.87 15.60 -12.12
N ARG A 218 12.89 14.49 -11.38
CA ARG A 218 12.81 13.14 -11.96
C ARG A 218 11.71 12.35 -11.27
N THR A 219 10.68 12.00 -12.03
CA THR A 219 9.56 11.20 -11.54
C THR A 219 9.59 9.82 -12.19
N VAL A 220 9.30 8.79 -11.40
CA VAL A 220 9.21 7.40 -11.85
C VAL A 220 8.01 6.72 -11.20
N ALA A 221 7.45 5.72 -11.88
CA ALA A 221 6.29 5.00 -11.37
C ALA A 221 6.70 3.89 -10.38
N LEU A 222 5.85 3.67 -9.38
CA LEU A 222 5.93 2.58 -8.41
C LEU A 222 4.74 1.61 -8.52
N ALA A 223 3.59 2.14 -8.95
CA ALA A 223 2.41 1.35 -9.28
C ALA A 223 1.73 1.91 -10.52
N ALA A 224 1.44 1.06 -11.51
CA ALA A 224 0.82 1.48 -12.76
C ALA A 224 -0.06 0.39 -13.38
N LYS A 225 -1.14 0.77 -14.07
CA LYS A 225 -1.98 -0.12 -14.88
C LYS A 225 -1.85 0.25 -16.34
N ILE A 226 -1.50 -0.74 -17.15
CA ILE A 226 -1.31 -0.58 -18.59
C ILE A 226 -2.06 -1.65 -19.38
N LYS A 227 -2.24 -1.40 -20.68
CA LYS A 227 -2.74 -2.38 -21.64
C LYS A 227 -1.58 -3.13 -22.28
N VAL A 228 -1.71 -4.45 -22.37
CA VAL A 228 -0.74 -5.31 -23.08
C VAL A 228 -1.54 -6.19 -24.03
N GLY A 229 -1.47 -5.89 -25.34
CA GLY A 229 -2.37 -6.48 -26.34
C GLY A 229 -3.83 -6.20 -25.99
N LYS A 230 -4.63 -7.25 -25.81
CA LYS A 230 -6.05 -7.12 -25.41
C LYS A 230 -6.25 -7.09 -23.89
N GLY A 231 -5.23 -7.43 -23.12
CA GLY A 231 -5.30 -7.63 -21.67
C GLY A 231 -4.91 -6.39 -20.86
N GLU A 232 -4.97 -6.57 -19.54
CA GLU A 232 -4.65 -5.54 -18.55
C GLU A 232 -3.57 -6.04 -17.59
N LEU A 233 -2.52 -5.25 -17.44
CA LEU A 233 -1.42 -5.52 -16.53
C LEU A 233 -1.39 -4.42 -15.48
N PHE A 234 -1.58 -4.78 -14.22
CA PHE A 234 -1.29 -3.93 -13.07
C PHE A 234 0.08 -4.32 -12.53
N ILE A 235 0.99 -3.36 -12.45
CA ILE A 235 2.35 -3.53 -11.95
C ILE A 235 2.45 -2.79 -10.61
N SER A 236 2.97 -3.46 -9.59
CA SER A 236 3.32 -2.84 -8.30
C SER A 236 4.73 -3.26 -7.90
N THR A 237 5.54 -2.29 -7.47
CA THR A 237 6.90 -2.52 -6.96
C THR A 237 6.98 -2.45 -5.43
N PHE A 238 5.87 -2.10 -4.77
CA PHE A 238 5.77 -2.15 -3.31
C PHE A 238 6.01 -3.56 -2.80
N ARG A 239 6.67 -3.68 -1.65
CA ARG A 239 6.94 -4.95 -0.97
C ARG A 239 5.66 -5.46 -0.31
N LEU A 240 4.73 -6.01 -1.10
CA LEU A 240 3.40 -6.41 -0.65
C LEU A 240 3.35 -7.88 -0.29
N SER A 241 3.88 -8.76 -1.14
CA SER A 241 3.72 -10.22 -1.10
C SER A 241 4.01 -10.81 0.28
N GLN A 242 5.18 -10.51 0.85
CA GLN A 242 5.61 -10.99 2.16
C GLN A 242 4.95 -10.28 3.35
N ASN A 243 4.35 -9.11 3.12
CA ASN A 243 3.80 -8.25 4.17
C ASN A 243 2.27 -8.34 4.26
N MET A 244 1.58 -9.02 3.34
CA MET A 244 0.11 -9.10 3.34
C MET A 244 -0.48 -9.72 4.62
N SER A 245 0.24 -10.64 5.27
CA SER A 245 -0.27 -11.33 6.47
C SER A 245 -0.23 -10.47 7.73
N SER A 246 0.74 -9.56 7.81
CA SER A 246 1.10 -8.74 8.97
C SER A 246 0.78 -7.25 8.80
N HIS A 247 0.69 -6.76 7.56
CA HIS A 247 0.56 -5.35 7.25
C HIS A 247 -0.77 -5.03 6.56
N PRO A 248 -1.69 -4.29 7.19
CA PRO A 248 -3.03 -4.07 6.65
C PRO A 248 -3.04 -3.24 5.36
N VAL A 249 -2.14 -2.25 5.23
CA VAL A 249 -1.96 -1.51 3.96
C VAL A 249 -1.59 -2.45 2.81
N ALA A 250 -0.70 -3.42 3.02
CA ALA A 250 -0.29 -4.34 1.97
C ALA A 250 -1.47 -5.21 1.51
N ALA A 251 -2.19 -5.78 2.47
CA ALA A 251 -3.41 -6.56 2.22
C ALA A 251 -4.48 -5.73 1.47
N GLY A 252 -4.73 -4.51 1.92
CA GLY A 252 -5.70 -3.60 1.31
C GLY A 252 -5.35 -3.24 -0.12
N MET A 253 -4.09 -2.85 -0.38
CA MET A 253 -3.63 -2.51 -1.73
C MET A 253 -3.78 -3.66 -2.71
N VAL A 254 -3.39 -4.89 -2.33
CA VAL A 254 -3.54 -6.07 -3.20
C VAL A 254 -5.02 -6.37 -3.47
N LYS A 255 -5.87 -6.33 -2.44
CA LYS A 255 -7.32 -6.49 -2.58
C LYS A 255 -7.89 -5.46 -3.58
N ASP A 256 -7.49 -4.21 -3.47
CA ASP A 256 -8.00 -3.11 -4.29
C ASP A 256 -7.53 -3.19 -5.75
N MET A 257 -6.27 -3.54 -5.98
CA MET A 257 -5.75 -3.79 -7.34
C MET A 257 -6.45 -4.98 -8.01
N ILE A 258 -6.69 -6.08 -7.28
CA ILE A 258 -7.47 -7.22 -7.81
C ILE A 258 -8.92 -6.81 -8.08
N SER A 259 -9.53 -6.06 -7.17
CA SER A 259 -10.90 -5.57 -7.34
C SER A 259 -11.03 -4.71 -8.58
N ASP A 260 -10.10 -3.77 -8.81
CA ASP A 260 -10.04 -2.94 -10.01
C ASP A 260 -9.87 -3.76 -11.29
N LEU A 261 -8.91 -4.69 -11.32
CA LEU A 261 -8.74 -5.61 -12.45
C LEU A 261 -9.99 -6.45 -12.69
N SER A 262 -10.83 -6.72 -11.69
CA SER A 262 -12.03 -7.55 -11.85
C SER A 262 -13.27 -6.81 -12.36
N GLN A 263 -13.31 -5.47 -12.33
CA GLN A 263 -14.53 -4.68 -12.60
C GLN A 263 -15.16 -4.94 -13.98
N GLY A 264 -14.36 -5.33 -14.97
CA GLY A 264 -14.84 -5.70 -16.32
C GLY A 264 -15.31 -7.15 -16.48
N ILE A 265 -15.20 -8.00 -15.45
CA ILE A 265 -15.67 -9.41 -15.47
C ILE A 265 -17.05 -9.52 -14.83
N ILE A 266 -17.28 -8.76 -13.75
CA ILE A 266 -18.49 -8.85 -12.92
C ILE A 266 -19.75 -8.27 -13.62
N LYS A 267 -19.59 -7.56 -14.75
CA LYS A 267 -20.71 -7.08 -15.57
C LYS A 267 -21.27 -8.15 -16.52
N LYS A 268 -21.78 -9.26 -15.96
CA LYS A 268 -22.76 -10.16 -16.61
C LYS A 268 -23.64 -10.81 -15.54
N LYS A 269 -24.63 -10.06 -15.06
CA LYS A 269 -25.89 -10.61 -14.53
C LYS A 269 -27.03 -9.83 -15.14
#